data_AF-A0A0J5QNL0-F1
#
_entry.id   AF-A0A0J5QNL0-F1
#
_cell.length_a   1.000
_cell.length_b   1.000
_cell.length_c   1.000
_cell.angle_alpha   90.00
_cell.angle_beta   90.00
_cell.angle_gamma   90.00
#
_symmetry.space_group_name_H-M   'P 1'
#
loop_
_entity.id
_entity.type
_entity.pdbx_description
1 polymer ?
#
loop_
_entity_poly.entity_id
_entity_poly.type
_entity_poly.pdbx_seq_one_letter_code
_entity_poly.pdbx_strand_id
1 'polypeptide(L)'
;MSKKTLNQTNLATLGGDRLAALLIEVSTGNATIQRRLRLELSHNLGAGELARDVRKRLVSLRKSRSHVSWRKRRTLVADLQTQAEMITERIAPEEPVEAFDLLWQFIDLAGTVYERVDDSRGEVGDVFRAALLHFADIGPRAGLKPEPMADRIWDALQNNGYGEWDGIIAILAPVLGDTGLRHLKVQVEAYAQLPPEPDETHEAIHILRRLRIESSDYLAERKAQFVRLMLREIAQAQGDTDAYAAQFTAEQLARPGIAADVAQRLLAEGRDQDALSFLGAAERPTGKSRTYGQGQADWDAAYVACLTALGRGDDAQAHRWECFTVRLDARYLRAYLKALPDFDDIEAEDRARAVAMAFDDPHVALAFFIDWPDLASAAQLVTTRAAELDGDFYHILTPAAEALRDRYPLAAVLLWRRMIDFALFRGRSSRYGHAADHLNDCTALDAGIAEYGTLPTHQTYLEGLRSTHARKSSFWDRVGGPD
;
A
#
# COMPACT_ATOMS: atom_id res chain seq x y z
N MET A 1 -28.34 -32.37 4.82
CA MET A 1 -28.82 -30.98 4.65
C MET A 1 -30.35 -30.97 4.79
N SER A 2 -30.92 -30.10 5.63
CA SER A 2 -32.38 -30.04 5.80
C SER A 2 -33.07 -29.58 4.51
N LYS A 3 -34.15 -30.27 4.10
CA LYS A 3 -34.98 -29.89 2.94
C LYS A 3 -35.68 -28.53 3.11
N LYS A 4 -35.63 -27.94 4.30
CA LYS A 4 -36.24 -26.63 4.63
C LYS A 4 -35.24 -25.47 4.70
N THR A 5 -33.94 -25.72 4.56
CA THR A 5 -32.94 -24.64 4.59
C THR A 5 -33.05 -23.78 3.32
N LEU A 6 -33.06 -22.46 3.47
CA LEU A 6 -33.07 -21.53 2.34
C LEU A 6 -31.73 -21.61 1.58
N ASN A 7 -31.73 -22.23 0.41
CA ASN A 7 -30.58 -22.31 -0.49
C ASN A 7 -31.04 -22.56 -1.93
N GLN A 8 -30.14 -22.36 -2.91
CA GLN A 8 -30.45 -22.49 -4.34
C GLN A 8 -30.99 -23.87 -4.71
N THR A 9 -30.42 -24.94 -4.16
CA THR A 9 -30.83 -26.33 -4.44
C THR A 9 -32.27 -26.58 -4.02
N ASN A 10 -32.65 -26.18 -2.80
CA ASN A 10 -34.00 -26.34 -2.30
C ASN A 10 -34.99 -25.42 -3.04
N LEU A 11 -34.59 -24.20 -3.40
CA LEU A 11 -35.43 -23.31 -4.21
C LEU A 11 -35.71 -23.87 -5.60
N ALA A 12 -34.71 -24.48 -6.26
CA ALA A 12 -34.88 -25.12 -7.56
C ALA A 12 -35.95 -26.23 -7.54
N THR A 13 -36.15 -26.92 -6.40
CA THR A 13 -37.20 -27.95 -6.25
C THR A 13 -38.63 -27.42 -6.30
N LEU A 14 -38.84 -26.10 -6.16
CA LEU A 14 -40.17 -25.48 -6.26
C LEU A 14 -40.70 -25.42 -7.70
N GLY A 15 -39.83 -25.59 -8.70
CA GLY A 15 -40.18 -25.49 -10.11
C GLY A 15 -40.28 -24.06 -10.64
N GLY A 16 -40.14 -23.91 -11.97
CA GLY A 16 -40.06 -22.61 -12.64
C GLY A 16 -41.27 -21.71 -12.40
N ASP A 17 -42.48 -22.25 -12.50
CA ASP A 17 -43.73 -21.48 -12.36
C ASP A 17 -43.88 -20.87 -10.97
N ARG A 18 -43.55 -21.63 -9.92
CA ARG A 18 -43.64 -21.14 -8.53
C ARG A 18 -42.57 -20.11 -8.25
N LEU A 19 -41.35 -20.31 -8.75
CA LEU A 19 -40.26 -19.34 -8.62
C LEU A 19 -40.58 -18.04 -9.37
N ALA A 20 -41.12 -18.11 -10.58
CA ALA A 20 -41.53 -16.93 -11.35
C ALA A 20 -42.61 -16.12 -10.61
N ALA A 21 -43.64 -16.78 -10.08
CA ALA A 21 -44.67 -16.12 -9.28
C ALA A 21 -44.10 -15.43 -8.04
N LEU A 22 -43.20 -16.08 -7.30
CA LEU A 22 -42.53 -15.51 -6.13
C LEU A 22 -41.62 -14.33 -6.50
N LEU A 23 -40.92 -14.41 -7.63
CA LEU A 23 -40.08 -13.30 -8.12
C LEU A 23 -40.93 -12.09 -8.51
N ILE A 24 -42.10 -12.29 -9.14
CA ILE A 24 -43.03 -11.19 -9.43
C ILE A 24 -43.55 -10.56 -8.13
N GLU A 25 -43.96 -11.37 -7.16
CA GLU A 25 -44.42 -10.92 -5.85
C GLU A 25 -43.34 -10.07 -5.16
N VAL A 26 -42.11 -10.58 -5.03
CA VAL A 26 -40.99 -9.88 -4.38
C VAL A 26 -40.54 -8.65 -5.16
N SER A 27 -40.66 -8.65 -6.49
CA SER A 27 -40.32 -7.49 -7.32
C SER A 27 -41.36 -6.37 -7.24
N THR A 28 -42.58 -6.65 -6.78
CA THR A 28 -43.66 -5.66 -6.75
C THR A 28 -43.31 -4.53 -5.75
N GLY A 29 -43.26 -3.30 -6.25
CA GLY A 29 -42.83 -2.14 -5.46
C GLY A 29 -41.31 -1.96 -5.33
N ASN A 30 -40.49 -2.89 -5.86
CA ASN A 30 -39.03 -2.79 -5.88
C ASN A 30 -38.50 -2.66 -7.32
N ALA A 31 -38.32 -1.42 -7.77
CA ALA A 31 -37.85 -1.11 -9.11
C ALA A 31 -36.44 -1.68 -9.42
N THR A 32 -35.59 -1.89 -8.42
CA THR A 32 -34.26 -2.49 -8.61
C THR A 32 -34.37 -3.96 -8.98
N ILE A 33 -35.19 -4.72 -8.26
CA ILE A 33 -35.43 -6.15 -8.55
C ILE A 33 -36.11 -6.31 -9.90
N GLN A 34 -37.11 -5.48 -10.21
CA GLN A 34 -37.78 -5.50 -11.52
C GLN A 34 -36.80 -5.26 -12.68
N ARG A 35 -35.84 -4.33 -12.52
CA ARG A 35 -34.80 -4.09 -13.53
C ARG A 35 -33.88 -5.29 -13.69
N ARG A 36 -33.42 -5.90 -12.59
CA ARG A 36 -32.55 -7.08 -12.67
C ARG A 36 -33.25 -8.23 -13.39
N LEU A 37 -34.51 -8.52 -13.04
CA LEU A 37 -35.29 -9.57 -13.73
C LEU A 37 -35.45 -9.30 -15.23
N ARG A 38 -35.67 -8.03 -15.63
CA ARG A 38 -35.73 -7.66 -17.05
C ARG A 38 -34.41 -7.89 -17.78
N LEU A 39 -33.27 -7.55 -17.16
CA LEU A 39 -31.96 -7.78 -17.76
C LEU A 39 -31.69 -9.29 -17.95
N GLU A 40 -32.03 -10.12 -16.97
CA GLU A 40 -31.88 -11.59 -17.10
C GLU A 40 -32.81 -12.16 -18.20
N LEU A 41 -34.01 -11.60 -18.37
CA LEU A 41 -34.89 -11.95 -19.51
C LEU A 41 -34.29 -11.50 -20.84
N SER A 42 -33.75 -10.29 -20.94
CA SER A 42 -33.10 -9.78 -22.15
C SER A 42 -31.86 -10.60 -22.51
N HIS A 43 -31.07 -11.05 -21.53
CA HIS A 43 -29.95 -11.96 -21.77
C HIS A 43 -30.40 -13.28 -22.38
N ASN A 44 -31.52 -13.85 -21.93
CA ASN A 44 -32.09 -15.08 -22.50
C ASN A 44 -32.53 -14.90 -23.96
N LEU A 45 -32.89 -13.67 -24.37
CA LEU A 45 -33.17 -13.35 -25.78
C LEU A 45 -31.90 -13.18 -26.63
N GLY A 46 -30.74 -13.00 -26.01
CA GLY A 46 -29.42 -12.88 -26.64
C GLY A 46 -28.59 -11.71 -26.11
N ALA A 47 -27.26 -11.81 -26.20
CA ALA A 47 -26.33 -10.77 -25.75
C ALA A 47 -26.61 -9.39 -26.36
N GLY A 48 -26.96 -9.30 -27.65
CA GLY A 48 -27.31 -8.04 -28.30
C GLY A 48 -28.59 -7.35 -27.77
N GLU A 49 -29.59 -8.10 -27.29
CA GLU A 49 -30.77 -7.50 -26.63
C GLU A 49 -30.38 -6.90 -25.27
N LEU A 50 -29.62 -7.66 -24.48
CA LEU A 50 -29.07 -7.19 -23.21
C LEU A 50 -28.21 -5.93 -23.40
N ALA A 51 -27.36 -5.91 -24.41
CA ALA A 51 -26.52 -4.76 -24.77
C ALA A 51 -27.35 -3.50 -25.02
N ARG A 52 -28.48 -3.60 -25.73
CA ARG A 52 -29.36 -2.46 -25.98
C ARG A 52 -30.03 -1.95 -24.71
N ASP A 53 -30.40 -2.82 -23.79
CA ASP A 53 -31.01 -2.40 -22.52
C ASP A 53 -29.98 -1.77 -21.57
N VAL A 54 -28.77 -2.32 -21.50
CA VAL A 54 -27.65 -1.70 -20.78
C VAL A 54 -27.35 -0.32 -21.38
N ARG A 55 -27.22 -0.20 -22.70
CA ARG A 55 -26.99 1.08 -23.39
C ARG A 55 -28.04 2.13 -23.05
N LYS A 56 -29.33 1.76 -23.09
CA LYS A 56 -30.43 2.65 -22.68
C LYS A 56 -30.26 3.12 -21.23
N ARG A 57 -29.81 2.23 -20.32
CA ARG A 57 -29.56 2.59 -18.93
C ARG A 57 -28.39 3.56 -18.79
N LEU A 58 -27.26 3.31 -19.47
CA LEU A 58 -26.11 4.22 -19.46
C LEU A 58 -26.49 5.62 -19.96
N VAL A 59 -27.26 5.72 -21.06
CA VAL A 59 -27.78 6.99 -21.57
C VAL A 59 -28.68 7.69 -20.54
N SER A 60 -29.53 6.94 -19.84
CA SER A 60 -30.37 7.48 -18.76
C SER A 60 -29.56 8.01 -17.58
N LEU A 61 -28.50 7.30 -17.18
CA LEU A 61 -27.59 7.74 -16.12
C LEU A 61 -26.85 9.02 -16.52
N ARG A 62 -26.32 9.08 -17.74
CA ARG A 62 -25.65 10.27 -18.30
C ARG A 62 -26.56 11.50 -18.28
N LYS A 63 -27.83 11.35 -18.68
CA LYS A 63 -28.80 12.45 -18.77
C LYS A 63 -29.30 12.96 -17.42
N SER A 64 -29.25 12.15 -16.37
CA SER A 64 -29.69 12.61 -15.06
C SER A 64 -28.80 13.74 -14.55
N ARG A 65 -29.37 14.75 -13.88
CA ARG A 65 -28.64 15.89 -13.30
C ARG A 65 -28.96 16.10 -11.82
N SER A 66 -29.85 15.27 -11.27
CA SER A 66 -30.30 15.39 -9.89
C SER A 66 -29.20 14.94 -8.92
N HIS A 67 -28.92 15.75 -7.89
CA HIS A 67 -28.02 15.37 -6.81
C HIS A 67 -28.48 14.08 -6.11
N VAL A 68 -27.54 13.18 -5.86
CA VAL A 68 -27.77 11.87 -5.24
C VAL A 68 -27.42 11.98 -3.76
N SER A 69 -28.45 12.00 -2.91
CA SER A 69 -28.26 12.03 -1.46
C SER A 69 -27.60 10.75 -0.94
N TRP A 70 -26.94 10.85 0.21
CA TRP A 70 -26.26 9.73 0.87
C TRP A 70 -27.17 8.49 1.06
N ARG A 71 -28.49 8.69 1.28
CA ARG A 71 -29.48 7.60 1.41
C ARG A 71 -29.67 6.81 0.12
N LYS A 72 -29.53 7.46 -1.04
CA LYS A 72 -29.69 6.86 -2.37
C LYS A 72 -28.37 6.38 -2.97
N ARG A 73 -27.23 6.74 -2.38
CA ARG A 73 -25.89 6.34 -2.85
C ARG A 73 -25.76 4.82 -2.99
N ARG A 74 -26.17 4.04 -1.97
CA ARG A 74 -26.14 2.57 -2.03
C ARG A 74 -26.93 2.01 -3.21
N THR A 75 -28.07 2.60 -3.54
CA THR A 75 -28.88 2.19 -4.70
C THR A 75 -28.19 2.54 -6.01
N LEU A 76 -27.52 3.68 -6.09
CA LEU A 76 -26.73 4.06 -7.27
C LEU A 76 -25.55 3.10 -7.46
N VAL A 77 -24.78 2.81 -6.41
CA VAL A 77 -23.65 1.88 -6.44
C VAL A 77 -24.11 0.50 -6.93
N ALA A 78 -25.18 -0.04 -6.35
CA ALA A 78 -25.73 -1.34 -6.78
C ALA A 78 -26.20 -1.34 -8.24
N ASP A 79 -26.76 -0.24 -8.73
CA ASP A 79 -27.18 -0.09 -10.12
C ASP A 79 -25.98 -0.04 -11.08
N LEU A 80 -24.94 0.72 -10.72
CA LEU A 80 -23.67 0.79 -11.48
C LEU A 80 -22.97 -0.57 -11.53
N GLN A 81 -22.86 -1.26 -10.37
CA GLN A 81 -22.31 -2.62 -10.29
C GLN A 81 -23.09 -3.58 -11.18
N THR A 82 -24.42 -3.55 -11.13
CA THR A 82 -25.25 -4.38 -12.00
C THR A 82 -24.97 -4.11 -13.49
N GLN A 83 -24.81 -2.84 -13.90
CA GLN A 83 -24.49 -2.55 -15.31
C GLN A 83 -23.10 -3.07 -15.69
N ALA A 84 -22.09 -2.86 -14.84
CA ALA A 84 -20.74 -3.38 -15.07
C ALA A 84 -20.74 -4.90 -15.19
N GLU A 85 -21.39 -5.62 -14.26
CA GLU A 85 -21.54 -7.08 -14.29
C GLU A 85 -22.23 -7.57 -15.58
N MET A 86 -23.31 -6.92 -16.03
CA MET A 86 -23.96 -7.31 -17.28
C MET A 86 -23.00 -7.18 -18.47
N ILE A 87 -22.21 -6.10 -18.51
CA ILE A 87 -21.24 -5.87 -19.58
C ILE A 87 -20.15 -6.95 -19.56
N THR A 88 -19.56 -7.20 -18.39
CA THR A 88 -18.36 -8.03 -18.26
C THR A 88 -18.66 -9.53 -18.20
N GLU A 89 -19.74 -9.94 -17.52
CA GLU A 89 -20.04 -11.36 -17.29
C GLU A 89 -21.02 -11.94 -18.30
N ARG A 90 -21.90 -11.12 -18.89
CA ARG A 90 -22.99 -11.60 -19.76
C ARG A 90 -22.82 -11.23 -21.22
N ILE A 91 -22.43 -9.98 -21.52
CA ILE A 91 -22.24 -9.52 -22.91
C ILE A 91 -20.85 -9.90 -23.41
N ALA A 92 -19.79 -9.62 -22.65
CA ALA A 92 -18.41 -9.82 -23.12
C ALA A 92 -18.06 -11.26 -23.54
N PRO A 93 -18.60 -12.35 -22.95
CA PRO A 93 -18.35 -13.71 -23.42
C PRO A 93 -18.78 -13.95 -24.88
N GLU A 94 -19.90 -13.37 -25.30
CA GLU A 94 -20.51 -13.61 -26.62
C GLU A 94 -20.20 -12.50 -27.63
N GLU A 95 -20.26 -11.23 -27.19
CA GLU A 95 -20.09 -10.04 -28.03
C GLU A 95 -19.00 -9.10 -27.45
N PRO A 96 -17.71 -9.48 -27.53
CA PRO A 96 -16.63 -8.73 -26.89
C PRO A 96 -16.45 -7.30 -27.43
N VAL A 97 -16.74 -7.07 -28.72
CA VAL A 97 -16.66 -5.74 -29.35
C VAL A 97 -17.70 -4.78 -28.75
N GLU A 98 -18.96 -5.24 -28.69
CA GLU A 98 -20.06 -4.45 -28.13
C GLU A 98 -19.88 -4.23 -26.63
N ALA A 99 -19.40 -5.25 -25.90
CA ALA A 99 -19.07 -5.13 -24.48
C ALA A 99 -17.96 -4.10 -24.22
N PHE A 100 -16.91 -4.07 -25.06
CA PHE A 100 -15.84 -3.07 -24.96
C PHE A 100 -16.40 -1.65 -25.11
N ASP A 101 -17.25 -1.43 -26.10
CA ASP A 101 -17.86 -0.11 -26.33
C ASP A 101 -18.83 0.30 -25.22
N LEU A 102 -19.56 -0.65 -24.63
CA LEU A 102 -20.41 -0.39 -23.48
C LEU A 102 -19.59 -0.10 -22.22
N LEU A 103 -18.50 -0.82 -21.99
CA LEU A 103 -17.61 -0.58 -20.86
C LEU A 103 -16.97 0.81 -20.96
N TRP A 104 -16.55 1.20 -22.17
CA TRP A 104 -16.05 2.55 -22.42
C TRP A 104 -17.11 3.62 -22.14
N GLN A 105 -18.34 3.42 -22.63
CA GLN A 105 -19.45 4.31 -22.32
C GLN A 105 -19.78 4.36 -20.83
N PHE A 106 -19.55 3.26 -20.10
CA PHE A 106 -19.74 3.18 -18.66
C PHE A 106 -18.69 4.02 -17.91
N ILE A 107 -17.39 3.87 -18.22
CA ILE A 107 -16.32 4.69 -17.61
C ILE A 107 -16.53 6.18 -17.91
N ASP A 108 -16.93 6.53 -19.12
CA ASP A 108 -17.26 7.89 -19.54
C ASP A 108 -18.43 8.53 -18.74
N LEU A 109 -19.17 7.75 -17.95
CA LEU A 109 -20.15 8.31 -17.01
C LEU A 109 -19.52 8.91 -15.77
N ALA A 110 -18.30 8.49 -15.39
CA ALA A 110 -17.68 8.73 -14.10
C ALA A 110 -17.69 10.21 -13.71
N GLY A 111 -17.13 11.10 -14.54
CA GLY A 111 -17.13 12.54 -14.26
C GLY A 111 -18.52 13.10 -13.97
N THR A 112 -19.52 12.77 -14.82
CA THR A 112 -20.90 13.25 -14.62
C THR A 112 -21.58 12.67 -13.36
N VAL A 113 -21.13 11.50 -12.90
CA VAL A 113 -21.63 10.84 -11.68
C VAL A 113 -20.95 11.42 -10.45
N TYR A 114 -19.64 11.68 -10.49
CA TYR A 114 -18.91 12.30 -9.39
C TYR A 114 -19.45 13.69 -9.05
N GLU A 115 -19.77 14.50 -10.06
CA GLU A 115 -20.34 15.85 -9.87
C GLU A 115 -21.66 15.87 -9.07
N ARG A 116 -22.41 14.77 -9.06
CA ARG A 116 -23.76 14.72 -8.45
C ARG A 116 -23.83 13.92 -7.15
N VAL A 117 -22.76 13.27 -6.72
CA VAL A 117 -22.76 12.40 -5.54
C VAL A 117 -21.59 12.76 -4.61
N ASP A 118 -21.88 12.82 -3.31
CA ASP A 118 -20.81 12.86 -2.30
C ASP A 118 -20.24 11.44 -2.15
N ASP A 119 -19.06 11.24 -2.73
CA ASP A 119 -18.29 10.00 -2.65
C ASP A 119 -17.09 10.10 -1.70
N SER A 120 -17.24 10.81 -0.59
CA SER A 120 -16.23 10.86 0.48
C SER A 120 -15.78 9.49 1.03
N ARG A 121 -16.53 8.41 0.75
CA ARG A 121 -16.16 7.03 1.10
C ARG A 121 -15.48 6.26 -0.03
N GLY A 122 -15.43 6.80 -1.25
CA GLY A 122 -14.86 6.14 -2.43
C GLY A 122 -15.70 4.99 -3.01
N GLU A 123 -16.90 4.72 -2.48
CA GLU A 123 -17.74 3.59 -2.88
C GLU A 123 -18.18 3.67 -4.35
N VAL A 124 -18.40 4.87 -4.88
CA VAL A 124 -18.78 5.07 -6.29
C VAL A 124 -17.54 4.97 -7.18
N GLY A 125 -16.43 5.60 -6.80
CA GLY A 125 -15.17 5.52 -7.51
C GLY A 125 -14.61 4.11 -7.59
N ASP A 126 -14.80 3.29 -6.55
CA ASP A 126 -14.43 1.87 -6.54
C ASP A 126 -15.09 1.09 -7.67
N VAL A 127 -16.35 1.37 -8.00
CA VAL A 127 -17.06 0.68 -9.09
C VAL A 127 -16.43 1.00 -10.44
N PHE A 128 -16.09 2.28 -10.70
CA PHE A 128 -15.46 2.67 -11.95
C PHE A 128 -14.02 2.14 -12.06
N ARG A 129 -13.24 2.21 -10.96
CA ARG A 129 -11.88 1.66 -10.92
C ARG A 129 -11.87 0.14 -11.15
N ALA A 130 -12.81 -0.59 -10.55
CA ALA A 130 -12.96 -2.03 -10.81
C ALA A 130 -13.39 -2.30 -12.26
N ALA A 131 -14.34 -1.52 -12.79
CA ALA A 131 -14.80 -1.64 -14.17
C ALA A 131 -13.65 -1.41 -15.19
N LEU A 132 -12.78 -0.43 -14.94
CA LEU A 132 -11.64 -0.09 -15.81
C LEU A 132 -10.71 -1.29 -16.02
N LEU A 133 -10.47 -2.10 -14.99
CA LEU A 133 -9.56 -3.26 -15.08
C LEU A 133 -10.06 -4.33 -16.05
N HIS A 134 -11.36 -4.44 -16.30
CA HIS A 134 -11.92 -5.42 -17.23
C HIS A 134 -11.54 -5.17 -18.70
N PHE A 135 -11.01 -3.98 -19.04
CA PHE A 135 -10.44 -3.75 -20.36
C PHE A 135 -9.27 -4.68 -20.68
N ALA A 136 -8.50 -5.12 -19.68
CA ALA A 136 -7.39 -6.06 -19.87
C ALA A 136 -7.87 -7.41 -20.46
N ASP A 137 -9.05 -7.86 -20.05
CA ASP A 137 -9.61 -9.15 -20.49
C ASP A 137 -10.44 -9.02 -21.77
N ILE A 138 -11.20 -7.94 -21.91
CA ILE A 138 -12.12 -7.74 -23.04
C ILE A 138 -11.36 -7.24 -24.27
N GLY A 139 -10.39 -6.34 -24.09
CA GLY A 139 -9.65 -5.68 -25.15
C GLY A 139 -9.02 -6.64 -26.18
N PRO A 140 -8.23 -7.65 -25.76
CA PRO A 140 -7.62 -8.62 -26.67
C PRO A 140 -8.64 -9.42 -27.51
N ARG A 141 -9.87 -9.60 -27.00
CA ARG A 141 -10.94 -10.36 -27.65
C ARG A 141 -11.78 -9.53 -28.62
N ALA A 142 -11.73 -8.20 -28.48
CA ALA A 142 -12.49 -7.27 -29.32
C ALA A 142 -11.84 -6.98 -30.69
N GLY A 143 -10.62 -7.46 -30.95
CA GLY A 143 -9.97 -7.32 -32.27
C GLY A 143 -9.78 -5.87 -32.71
N LEU A 144 -9.52 -4.97 -31.76
CA LEU A 144 -9.40 -3.54 -31.99
C LEU A 144 -8.14 -3.21 -32.80
N LYS A 145 -8.23 -2.21 -33.67
CA LYS A 145 -7.07 -1.71 -34.41
C LYS A 145 -6.21 -0.82 -33.50
N PRO A 146 -4.88 -0.99 -33.47
CA PRO A 146 -3.98 -0.22 -32.62
C PRO A 146 -4.10 1.30 -32.71
N GLU A 147 -4.02 1.88 -33.91
CA GLU A 147 -3.95 3.35 -34.07
C GLU A 147 -5.29 4.04 -33.72
N PRO A 148 -6.46 3.56 -34.20
CA PRO A 148 -7.74 4.11 -33.76
C PRO A 148 -7.99 3.96 -32.26
N MET A 149 -7.40 2.92 -31.64
CA MET A 149 -7.49 2.77 -30.20
C MET A 149 -6.61 3.78 -29.46
N ALA A 150 -5.40 4.03 -29.95
CA ALA A 150 -4.53 5.08 -29.43
C ALA A 150 -5.20 6.46 -29.53
N ASP A 151 -5.82 6.80 -30.67
CA ASP A 151 -6.59 8.05 -30.83
C ASP A 151 -7.68 8.20 -29.76
N ARG A 152 -8.45 7.13 -29.55
CA ARG A 152 -9.54 7.13 -28.58
C ARG A 152 -9.06 7.22 -27.12
N ILE A 153 -7.91 6.62 -26.80
CA ILE A 153 -7.26 6.76 -25.49
C ILE A 153 -6.77 8.20 -25.30
N TRP A 154 -6.14 8.78 -26.31
CA TRP A 154 -5.67 10.17 -26.26
C TRP A 154 -6.81 11.17 -26.00
N ASP A 155 -7.94 11.02 -26.70
CA ASP A 155 -9.12 11.86 -26.50
C ASP A 155 -9.70 11.75 -25.08
N ALA A 156 -9.71 10.55 -24.51
CA ALA A 156 -10.18 10.32 -23.14
C ALA A 156 -9.23 10.93 -22.09
N LEU A 157 -7.92 10.78 -22.27
CA LEU A 157 -6.92 11.28 -21.33
C LEU A 157 -6.87 12.82 -21.28
N GLN A 158 -7.16 13.50 -22.39
CA GLN A 158 -7.27 14.96 -22.41
C GLN A 158 -8.43 15.48 -21.55
N ASN A 159 -9.46 14.67 -21.32
CA ASN A 159 -10.66 15.02 -20.54
C ASN A 159 -10.78 14.24 -19.23
N ASN A 160 -9.67 13.78 -18.66
CA ASN A 160 -9.60 12.92 -17.49
C ASN A 160 -9.58 13.70 -16.15
N GLY A 161 -10.56 14.58 -15.96
CA GLY A 161 -10.59 15.55 -14.86
C GLY A 161 -10.64 14.93 -13.46
N TYR A 162 -11.17 13.71 -13.33
CA TYR A 162 -11.26 12.99 -12.06
C TYR A 162 -10.33 11.77 -11.98
N GLY A 163 -9.50 11.53 -13.00
CA GLY A 163 -8.62 10.36 -13.06
C GLY A 163 -9.36 9.06 -13.38
N GLU A 164 -10.56 9.12 -13.97
CA GLU A 164 -11.36 7.94 -14.33
C GLU A 164 -10.69 7.01 -15.35
N TRP A 165 -9.72 7.52 -16.12
CA TRP A 165 -8.95 6.78 -17.12
C TRP A 165 -7.51 6.48 -16.67
N ASP A 166 -7.14 6.77 -15.42
CA ASP A 166 -5.78 6.55 -14.93
C ASP A 166 -5.35 5.09 -15.09
N GLY A 167 -4.18 4.85 -15.71
CA GLY A 167 -3.65 3.52 -15.98
C GLY A 167 -4.20 2.83 -17.23
N ILE A 168 -5.11 3.45 -17.99
CA ILE A 168 -5.68 2.84 -19.21
C ILE A 168 -4.62 2.48 -20.26
N ILE A 169 -3.53 3.24 -20.35
CA ILE A 169 -2.41 2.97 -21.27
C ILE A 169 -1.79 1.62 -20.94
N ALA A 170 -1.48 1.36 -19.67
CA ALA A 170 -0.90 0.09 -19.23
C ALA A 170 -1.88 -1.08 -19.43
N ILE A 171 -3.17 -0.86 -19.12
CA ILE A 171 -4.24 -1.87 -19.26
C ILE A 171 -4.41 -2.30 -20.72
N LEU A 172 -4.39 -1.34 -21.65
CA LEU A 172 -4.58 -1.60 -23.08
C LEU A 172 -3.26 -1.73 -23.87
N ALA A 173 -2.11 -1.69 -23.21
CA ALA A 173 -0.80 -1.87 -23.85
C ALA A 173 -0.72 -3.14 -24.73
N PRO A 174 -1.24 -4.32 -24.31
CA PRO A 174 -1.23 -5.51 -25.16
C PRO A 174 -2.09 -5.38 -26.43
N VAL A 175 -3.15 -4.56 -26.39
CA VAL A 175 -4.05 -4.30 -27.53
C VAL A 175 -3.43 -3.29 -28.49
N LEU A 176 -2.80 -2.25 -27.95
CA LEU A 176 -2.09 -1.24 -28.73
C LEU A 176 -0.86 -1.85 -29.42
N GLY A 177 -0.14 -2.72 -28.72
CA GLY A 177 1.19 -3.13 -29.13
C GLY A 177 2.13 -1.94 -29.34
N ASP A 178 3.28 -2.20 -29.94
CA ASP A 178 4.27 -1.14 -30.20
C ASP A 178 3.79 -0.11 -31.23
N THR A 179 2.98 -0.53 -32.22
CA THR A 179 2.41 0.39 -33.23
C THR A 179 1.49 1.43 -32.59
N GLY A 180 0.53 1.00 -31.76
CA GLY A 180 -0.41 1.90 -31.10
C GLY A 180 0.28 2.78 -30.05
N LEU A 181 1.22 2.23 -29.28
CA LEU A 181 1.99 3.00 -28.28
C LEU A 181 2.86 4.09 -28.93
N ARG A 182 3.51 3.79 -30.06
CA ARG A 182 4.25 4.80 -30.83
C ARG A 182 3.34 5.89 -31.38
N HIS A 183 2.17 5.53 -31.89
CA HIS A 183 1.18 6.50 -32.37
C HIS A 183 0.72 7.43 -31.23
N LEU A 184 0.38 6.86 -30.08
CA LEU A 184 0.03 7.63 -28.88
C LEU A 184 1.17 8.56 -28.43
N LYS A 185 2.41 8.09 -28.45
CA LYS A 185 3.61 8.89 -28.13
C LYS A 185 3.70 10.14 -29.02
N VAL A 186 3.52 9.97 -30.34
CA VAL A 186 3.55 11.10 -31.30
C VAL A 186 2.48 12.13 -30.96
N GLN A 187 1.28 11.71 -30.53
CA GLN A 187 0.21 12.63 -30.12
C GLN A 187 0.58 13.41 -28.86
N VAL A 188 1.12 12.73 -27.84
CA VAL A 188 1.58 13.35 -26.60
C VAL A 188 2.71 14.37 -26.86
N GLU A 189 3.68 14.01 -27.70
CA GLU A 189 4.79 14.89 -28.09
C GLU A 189 4.30 16.10 -28.90
N ALA A 190 3.36 15.90 -29.83
CA ALA A 190 2.75 16.99 -30.58
C ALA A 190 1.99 17.94 -29.65
N TYR A 191 1.23 17.42 -28.68
CA TYR A 191 0.54 18.21 -27.67
C TYR A 191 1.53 19.02 -26.82
N ALA A 192 2.67 18.45 -26.45
CA ALA A 192 3.71 19.15 -25.68
C ALA A 192 4.22 20.43 -26.38
N GLN A 193 4.21 20.48 -27.72
CA GLN A 193 4.64 21.65 -28.50
C GLN A 193 3.58 22.76 -28.63
N LEU A 194 2.32 22.44 -28.38
CA LEU A 194 1.25 23.45 -28.43
C LEU A 194 1.38 24.42 -27.24
N PRO A 195 0.93 25.68 -27.35
CA PRO A 195 0.81 26.55 -26.18
C PRO A 195 -0.17 25.95 -25.15
N PRO A 196 -0.02 26.27 -23.85
CA PRO A 196 -1.02 25.89 -22.85
C PRO A 196 -2.35 26.59 -23.16
N GLU A 197 -3.44 25.82 -23.13
CA GLU A 197 -4.78 26.38 -23.30
C GLU A 197 -5.22 27.15 -22.04
N PRO A 198 -5.95 28.26 -22.19
CA PRO A 198 -6.54 28.96 -21.05
C PRO A 198 -7.57 28.07 -20.36
N ASP A 199 -7.48 27.97 -19.03
CA ASP A 199 -8.42 27.19 -18.22
C ASP A 199 -9.80 27.90 -18.20
N GLU A 200 -10.85 27.24 -18.66
CA GLU A 200 -12.23 27.76 -18.63
C GLU A 200 -12.92 27.52 -17.27
N THR A 201 -12.29 26.82 -16.32
CA THR A 201 -12.92 26.45 -15.04
C THR A 201 -12.67 27.44 -13.88
N HIS A 202 -13.77 28.09 -13.46
CA HIS A 202 -13.98 28.86 -12.23
C HIS A 202 -13.07 30.09 -11.98
N GLU A 203 -13.51 31.25 -12.48
CA GLU A 203 -12.98 32.59 -12.14
C GLU A 203 -12.69 32.80 -10.64
N ALA A 204 -13.48 32.20 -9.74
CA ALA A 204 -13.30 32.33 -8.29
C ALA A 204 -12.01 31.65 -7.74
N ILE A 205 -11.59 30.52 -8.33
CA ILE A 205 -10.32 29.86 -7.97
C ILE A 205 -9.15 30.61 -8.62
N HIS A 206 -9.34 31.15 -9.83
CA HIS A 206 -8.36 31.99 -10.51
C HIS A 206 -8.05 33.29 -9.75
N ILE A 207 -9.03 33.93 -9.11
CA ILE A 207 -8.82 35.15 -8.32
C ILE A 207 -7.93 34.89 -7.10
N LEU A 208 -8.16 33.80 -6.36
CA LEU A 208 -7.34 33.44 -5.21
C LEU A 208 -5.94 32.95 -5.61
N ARG A 209 -5.78 32.34 -6.79
CA ARG A 209 -4.49 31.83 -7.30
C ARG A 209 -3.64 32.89 -8.01
N ARG A 210 -4.24 33.89 -8.67
CA ARG A 210 -3.55 35.05 -9.28
C ARG A 210 -2.70 35.85 -8.30
N LEU A 211 -3.02 35.80 -7.02
CA LEU A 211 -2.28 36.51 -5.98
C LEU A 211 -0.97 35.82 -5.58
N ARG A 212 -0.63 34.63 -6.11
CA ARG A 212 0.48 33.83 -5.59
C ARG A 212 1.59 33.43 -6.59
N ILE A 213 1.35 33.35 -7.90
CA ILE A 213 2.36 33.07 -8.96
C ILE A 213 1.83 33.66 -10.29
N GLU A 214 2.72 34.13 -11.18
CA GLU A 214 2.36 34.55 -12.54
C GLU A 214 1.59 33.41 -13.27
N SER A 215 0.34 33.68 -13.66
CA SER A 215 -0.64 32.68 -14.14
C SER A 215 -0.20 31.85 -15.34
N SER A 216 0.82 32.30 -16.09
CA SER A 216 1.35 31.62 -17.28
C SER A 216 2.19 30.39 -16.90
N ASP A 217 3.04 30.52 -15.88
CA ASP A 217 4.00 29.48 -15.48
C ASP A 217 3.29 28.25 -14.90
N TYR A 218 2.17 28.45 -14.20
CA TYR A 218 1.38 27.37 -13.62
C TYR A 218 0.72 26.46 -14.68
N LEU A 219 0.12 27.05 -15.72
CA LEU A 219 -0.54 26.26 -16.78
C LEU A 219 0.50 25.50 -17.61
N ALA A 220 1.64 26.12 -17.89
CA ALA A 220 2.77 25.47 -18.54
C ALA A 220 3.32 24.30 -17.71
N GLU A 221 3.51 24.48 -16.40
CA GLU A 221 3.97 23.42 -15.51
C GLU A 221 2.95 22.27 -15.39
N ARG A 222 1.64 22.57 -15.25
CA ARG A 222 0.57 21.56 -15.23
C ARG A 222 0.58 20.72 -16.51
N LYS A 223 0.68 21.39 -17.66
CA LYS A 223 0.78 20.73 -18.96
C LYS A 223 2.02 19.86 -19.06
N ALA A 224 3.18 20.39 -18.66
CA ALA A 224 4.44 19.64 -18.67
C ALA A 224 4.39 18.40 -17.76
N GLN A 225 3.74 18.49 -16.59
CA GLN A 225 3.50 17.34 -15.70
C GLN A 225 2.61 16.28 -16.34
N PHE A 226 1.51 16.69 -16.97
CA PHE A 226 0.63 15.78 -17.71
C PHE A 226 1.38 15.06 -18.84
N VAL A 227 2.13 15.80 -19.67
CA VAL A 227 2.97 15.21 -20.74
C VAL A 227 3.97 14.20 -20.18
N ARG A 228 4.71 14.55 -19.12
CA ARG A 228 5.68 13.64 -18.48
C ARG A 228 5.01 12.37 -17.95
N LEU A 229 3.82 12.48 -17.35
CA LEU A 229 3.06 11.33 -16.85
C LEU A 229 2.69 10.38 -17.99
N MET A 230 2.15 10.91 -19.09
CA MET A 230 1.74 10.10 -20.26
C MET A 230 2.94 9.44 -20.93
N LEU A 231 4.03 10.19 -21.19
CA LEU A 231 5.25 9.63 -21.77
C LEU A 231 5.86 8.54 -20.88
N ARG A 232 5.75 8.69 -19.56
CA ARG A 232 6.23 7.68 -18.60
C ARG A 232 5.41 6.40 -18.66
N GLU A 233 4.07 6.49 -18.69
CA GLU A 233 3.21 5.31 -18.83
C GLU A 233 3.43 4.60 -20.18
N ILE A 234 3.62 5.36 -21.27
CA ILE A 234 3.93 4.80 -22.58
C ILE A 234 5.28 4.09 -22.56
N ALA A 235 6.33 4.73 -22.05
CA ALA A 235 7.65 4.12 -21.96
C ALA A 235 7.63 2.84 -21.11
N GLN A 236 6.90 2.86 -19.98
CA GLN A 236 6.69 1.68 -19.15
C GLN A 236 5.96 0.56 -19.91
N ALA A 237 4.92 0.89 -20.69
CA ALA A 237 4.18 -0.07 -21.51
C ALA A 237 5.01 -0.65 -22.66
N GLN A 238 5.94 0.13 -23.22
CA GLN A 238 6.87 -0.31 -24.26
C GLN A 238 8.05 -1.12 -23.72
N GLY A 239 8.30 -1.05 -22.40
CA GLY A 239 9.54 -1.59 -21.82
C GLY A 239 10.77 -0.79 -22.24
N ASP A 240 10.63 0.52 -22.46
CA ASP A 240 11.72 1.43 -22.81
C ASP A 240 12.21 2.15 -21.54
N THR A 241 13.18 1.57 -20.86
CA THR A 241 13.69 2.11 -19.59
C THR A 241 14.42 3.44 -19.77
N ASP A 242 15.10 3.67 -20.90
CA ASP A 242 15.79 4.94 -21.16
C ASP A 242 14.77 6.07 -21.35
N ALA A 243 13.69 5.84 -22.12
CA ALA A 243 12.61 6.80 -22.27
C ALA A 243 11.85 7.05 -20.96
N TYR A 244 11.71 6.03 -20.11
CA TYR A 244 11.12 6.15 -18.78
C TYR A 244 11.99 7.04 -17.88
N ALA A 245 13.29 6.78 -17.80
CA ALA A 245 14.24 7.54 -17.00
C ALA A 245 14.32 9.01 -17.46
N ALA A 246 14.20 9.28 -18.77
CA ALA A 246 14.19 10.63 -19.35
C ALA A 246 13.01 11.50 -18.89
N GLN A 247 11.95 10.92 -18.29
CA GLN A 247 10.81 11.69 -17.77
C GLN A 247 11.06 12.29 -16.38
N PHE A 248 12.18 11.96 -15.75
CA PHE A 248 12.57 12.46 -14.44
C PHE A 248 13.69 13.49 -14.55
N THR A 249 13.70 14.46 -13.63
CA THR A 249 14.84 15.37 -13.48
C THR A 249 16.02 14.65 -12.82
N ALA A 250 17.24 15.18 -12.98
CA ALA A 250 18.43 14.63 -12.32
C ALA A 250 18.27 14.55 -10.79
N GLU A 251 17.62 15.55 -10.17
CA GLU A 251 17.30 15.55 -8.73
C GLU A 251 16.32 14.43 -8.35
N GLN A 252 15.32 14.16 -9.20
CA GLN A 252 14.39 13.06 -8.96
C GLN A 252 15.07 11.70 -9.13
N LEU A 253 15.92 11.54 -10.14
CA LEU A 253 16.69 10.31 -10.35
C LEU A 253 17.69 10.03 -9.24
N ALA A 254 18.17 11.06 -8.53
CA ALA A 254 19.01 10.89 -7.35
C ALA A 254 18.25 10.35 -6.13
N ARG A 255 16.90 10.30 -6.15
CA ARG A 255 16.12 9.76 -5.02
C ARG A 255 16.24 8.23 -4.99
N PRO A 256 16.57 7.61 -3.84
CA PRO A 256 16.85 6.18 -3.75
C PRO A 256 15.78 5.27 -4.38
N GLY A 257 14.49 5.54 -4.12
CA GLY A 257 13.39 4.73 -4.65
C GLY A 257 13.22 4.83 -6.18
N ILE A 258 13.46 6.01 -6.77
CA ILE A 258 13.38 6.17 -8.23
C ILE A 258 14.61 5.53 -8.88
N ALA A 259 15.80 5.71 -8.29
CA ALA A 259 17.00 5.06 -8.75
C ALA A 259 16.90 3.53 -8.71
N ALA A 260 16.30 2.99 -7.65
CA ALA A 260 16.03 1.56 -7.51
C ALA A 260 15.09 1.04 -8.60
N ASP A 261 13.97 1.74 -8.86
CA ASP A 261 13.01 1.35 -9.90
C ASP A 261 13.66 1.32 -11.30
N VAL A 262 14.40 2.37 -11.67
CA VAL A 262 15.12 2.39 -12.95
C VAL A 262 16.16 1.27 -13.03
N ALA A 263 16.95 1.05 -11.98
CA ALA A 263 17.97 0.00 -11.97
C ALA A 263 17.35 -1.41 -12.06
N GLN A 264 16.23 -1.67 -11.38
CA GLN A 264 15.52 -2.95 -11.47
C GLN A 264 15.01 -3.23 -12.89
N ARG A 265 14.55 -2.19 -13.60
CA ARG A 265 14.12 -2.31 -14.99
C ARG A 265 15.30 -2.60 -15.93
N LEU A 266 16.41 -1.88 -15.76
CA LEU A 266 17.65 -2.16 -16.50
C LEU A 266 18.14 -3.60 -16.27
N LEU A 267 18.04 -4.12 -15.04
CA LEU A 267 18.37 -5.53 -14.74
C LEU A 267 17.42 -6.51 -15.44
N ALA A 268 16.11 -6.21 -15.49
CA ALA A 268 15.14 -7.05 -16.20
C ALA A 268 15.42 -7.11 -17.73
N GLU A 269 16.04 -6.07 -18.28
CA GLU A 269 16.53 -6.00 -19.66
C GLU A 269 17.92 -6.65 -19.87
N GLY A 270 18.57 -7.13 -18.81
CA GLY A 270 19.94 -7.68 -18.87
C GLY A 270 21.05 -6.64 -19.00
N ARG A 271 20.75 -5.37 -18.70
CA ARG A 271 21.70 -4.24 -18.74
C ARG A 271 22.34 -4.01 -17.38
N ASP A 272 22.96 -5.05 -16.83
CA ASP A 272 23.42 -5.09 -15.44
C ASP A 272 24.44 -3.99 -15.10
N GLN A 273 25.36 -3.72 -16.03
CA GLN A 273 26.39 -2.69 -15.84
C GLN A 273 25.80 -1.27 -15.88
N ASP A 274 24.80 -1.03 -16.72
CA ASP A 274 24.08 0.25 -16.77
C ASP A 274 23.30 0.47 -15.48
N ALA A 275 22.61 -0.58 -14.99
CA ALA A 275 21.88 -0.55 -13.72
C ALA A 275 22.79 -0.17 -12.55
N LEU A 276 23.96 -0.81 -12.44
CA LEU A 276 24.94 -0.50 -11.40
C LEU A 276 25.47 0.93 -11.52
N SER A 277 25.74 1.38 -12.74
CA SER A 277 26.25 2.73 -13.01
C SER A 277 25.20 3.80 -12.67
N PHE A 278 23.92 3.51 -12.94
CA PHE A 278 22.79 4.35 -12.59
C PHE A 278 22.66 4.54 -11.07
N LEU A 279 22.74 3.45 -10.31
CA LEU A 279 22.71 3.50 -8.84
C LEU A 279 23.93 4.24 -8.28
N GLY A 280 25.10 4.12 -8.91
CA GLY A 280 26.33 4.80 -8.48
C GLY A 280 26.34 6.31 -8.77
N ALA A 281 25.57 6.77 -9.76
CA ALA A 281 25.42 8.18 -10.11
C ALA A 281 24.42 8.91 -9.21
N ALA A 282 23.44 8.20 -8.65
CA ALA A 282 22.65 8.71 -7.53
C ALA A 282 23.57 8.80 -6.30
N GLU A 283 23.76 9.99 -5.73
CA GLU A 283 24.58 10.17 -4.53
C GLU A 283 24.18 9.10 -3.50
N ARG A 284 25.15 8.28 -3.05
CA ARG A 284 24.94 7.40 -1.89
C ARG A 284 24.42 8.30 -0.78
N PRO A 285 23.19 8.13 -0.28
CA PRO A 285 22.70 8.99 0.78
C PRO A 285 23.63 8.77 1.97
N THR A 286 24.45 9.79 2.25
CA THR A 286 25.54 9.73 3.20
C THR A 286 24.94 9.72 4.62
N GLY A 287 24.56 8.54 5.12
CA GLY A 287 24.48 8.14 6.52
C GLY A 287 23.72 9.03 7.54
N LYS A 288 23.14 10.15 7.16
CA LYS A 288 22.57 11.16 8.07
C LYS A 288 21.12 11.53 7.72
N SER A 289 20.67 11.17 6.52
CA SER A 289 19.28 11.36 6.13
C SER A 289 18.46 10.12 6.53
N ARG A 290 18.04 10.05 7.80
CA ARG A 290 17.09 9.05 8.34
C ARG A 290 15.69 9.08 7.68
N THR A 291 15.51 9.84 6.59
CA THR A 291 14.21 10.16 5.97
C THR A 291 13.84 9.29 4.77
N TYR A 292 14.70 8.38 4.31
CA TYR A 292 14.42 7.53 3.15
C TYR A 292 14.10 6.08 3.55
N GLY A 293 13.12 5.86 4.44
CA GLY A 293 12.77 4.53 4.98
C GLY A 293 12.71 3.40 3.93
N GLN A 294 11.64 3.34 3.13
CA GLN A 294 11.43 2.28 2.13
C GLN A 294 12.33 2.46 0.89
N GLY A 295 12.47 3.69 0.38
CA GLY A 295 13.25 3.94 -0.83
C GLY A 295 14.74 3.58 -0.70
N GLN A 296 15.32 3.69 0.51
CA GLN A 296 16.68 3.21 0.75
C GLN A 296 16.76 1.68 0.71
N ALA A 297 15.80 0.98 1.30
CA ALA A 297 15.76 -0.48 1.27
C ALA A 297 15.62 -1.01 -0.17
N ASP A 298 14.79 -0.35 -0.99
CA ASP A 298 14.64 -0.69 -2.41
C ASP A 298 15.95 -0.47 -3.18
N TRP A 299 16.67 0.62 -2.88
CA TRP A 299 17.98 0.91 -3.47
C TRP A 299 19.02 -0.14 -3.08
N ASP A 300 19.11 -0.50 -1.80
CA ASP A 300 20.04 -1.52 -1.31
C ASP A 300 19.78 -2.88 -1.95
N ALA A 301 18.49 -3.24 -2.09
CA ALA A 301 18.08 -4.47 -2.76
C ALA A 301 18.47 -4.45 -4.25
N ALA A 302 18.22 -3.35 -4.96
CA ALA A 302 18.60 -3.18 -6.36
C ALA A 302 20.13 -3.23 -6.54
N TYR A 303 20.90 -2.61 -5.64
CA TYR A 303 22.36 -2.60 -5.67
C TYR A 303 22.95 -4.00 -5.50
N VAL A 304 22.45 -4.75 -4.52
CA VAL A 304 22.83 -6.17 -4.30
C VAL A 304 22.46 -7.03 -5.51
N ALA A 305 21.29 -6.80 -6.12
CA ALA A 305 20.87 -7.51 -7.33
C ALA A 305 21.81 -7.22 -8.52
N CYS A 306 22.21 -5.95 -8.72
CA CYS A 306 23.17 -5.56 -9.75
C CYS A 306 24.52 -6.26 -9.57
N LEU A 307 25.07 -6.22 -8.35
CA LEU A 307 26.34 -6.89 -8.05
C LEU A 307 26.25 -8.40 -8.26
N THR A 308 25.13 -9.02 -7.87
CA THR A 308 24.90 -10.45 -8.07
C THR A 308 24.83 -10.81 -9.56
N ALA A 309 24.10 -10.04 -10.37
CA ALA A 309 23.97 -10.25 -11.81
C ALA A 309 25.33 -10.13 -12.54
N LEU A 310 26.16 -9.17 -12.11
CA LEU A 310 27.53 -8.99 -12.62
C LEU A 310 28.55 -10.04 -12.10
N GLY A 311 28.12 -11.04 -11.33
CA GLY A 311 29.01 -12.05 -10.75
C GLY A 311 29.92 -11.52 -9.62
N ARG A 312 29.64 -10.32 -9.09
CA ARG A 312 30.38 -9.68 -7.99
C ARG A 312 29.82 -10.11 -6.64
N GLY A 313 29.84 -11.42 -6.38
CA GLY A 313 29.27 -12.03 -5.18
C GLY A 313 29.84 -11.48 -3.88
N ASP A 314 31.16 -11.31 -3.80
CA ASP A 314 31.84 -10.80 -2.61
C ASP A 314 31.43 -9.36 -2.28
N ASP A 315 31.30 -8.50 -3.29
CA ASP A 315 30.82 -7.13 -3.12
C ASP A 315 29.35 -7.09 -2.66
N ALA A 316 28.53 -8.00 -3.19
CA ALA A 316 27.14 -8.14 -2.76
C ALA A 316 27.05 -8.57 -1.28
N GLN A 317 27.94 -9.46 -0.83
CA GLN A 317 28.03 -9.84 0.58
C GLN A 317 28.54 -8.70 1.46
N ALA A 318 29.56 -7.97 1.00
CA ALA A 318 30.06 -6.79 1.70
C ALA A 318 28.96 -5.74 1.91
N HIS A 319 28.13 -5.48 0.89
CA HIS A 319 27.01 -4.54 0.99
C HIS A 319 25.91 -5.03 1.93
N ARG A 320 25.55 -6.33 1.90
CA ARG A 320 24.59 -6.92 2.86
C ARG A 320 25.10 -6.75 4.30
N TRP A 321 26.38 -7.03 4.53
CA TRP A 321 27.00 -6.85 5.83
C TRP A 321 27.01 -5.39 6.28
N GLU A 322 27.38 -4.45 5.40
CA GLU A 322 27.33 -3.01 5.68
C GLU A 322 25.90 -2.58 6.09
N CYS A 323 24.90 -2.97 5.30
CA CYS A 323 23.48 -2.70 5.58
C CYS A 323 23.04 -3.21 6.95
N PHE A 324 23.47 -4.42 7.33
CA PHE A 324 23.23 -4.98 8.65
C PHE A 324 23.95 -4.17 9.73
N THR A 325 25.24 -3.87 9.59
CA THR A 325 25.99 -3.15 10.63
C THR A 325 25.49 -1.73 10.89
N VAL A 326 24.88 -1.08 9.89
CA VAL A 326 24.33 0.28 10.02
C VAL A 326 22.93 0.30 10.63
N ARG A 327 22.10 -0.73 10.39
CA ARG A 327 20.66 -0.71 10.75
C ARG A 327 20.19 -1.84 11.68
N LEU A 328 21.01 -2.88 11.87
CA LEU A 328 20.65 -4.14 12.52
C LEU A 328 19.38 -4.79 11.95
N ASP A 329 19.17 -4.68 10.64
CA ASP A 329 18.02 -5.30 9.98
C ASP A 329 18.29 -6.78 9.71
N ALA A 330 17.55 -7.66 10.40
CA ALA A 330 17.68 -9.09 10.33
C ALA A 330 17.57 -9.65 8.90
N ARG A 331 16.83 -9.00 8.00
CA ARG A 331 16.66 -9.46 6.62
C ARG A 331 17.99 -9.53 5.88
N TYR A 332 18.88 -8.55 6.08
CA TYR A 332 20.21 -8.54 5.47
C TYR A 332 21.12 -9.60 6.08
N LEU A 333 21.04 -9.83 7.39
CA LEU A 333 21.81 -10.90 8.04
C LEU A 333 21.38 -12.28 7.56
N ARG A 334 20.05 -12.56 7.49
CA ARG A 334 19.55 -13.85 6.94
C ARG A 334 20.03 -14.05 5.50
N ALA A 335 19.97 -13.01 4.68
CA ALA A 335 20.42 -13.07 3.29
C ALA A 335 21.94 -13.27 3.16
N TYR A 336 22.71 -12.68 4.07
CA TYR A 336 24.17 -12.85 4.16
C TYR A 336 24.52 -14.30 4.53
N LEU A 337 23.99 -14.80 5.65
CA LEU A 337 24.27 -16.15 6.14
C LEU A 337 23.85 -17.24 5.14
N LYS A 338 22.69 -17.10 4.50
CA LYS A 338 22.19 -18.06 3.51
C LYS A 338 23.15 -18.29 2.33
N ALA A 339 23.98 -17.31 2.03
CA ALA A 339 24.89 -17.34 0.90
C ALA A 339 26.34 -17.67 1.30
N LEU A 340 26.59 -17.91 2.59
CA LEU A 340 27.86 -18.45 3.07
C LEU A 340 27.92 -19.97 2.88
N PRO A 341 29.13 -20.55 2.77
CA PRO A 341 29.32 -21.99 2.92
C PRO A 341 28.87 -22.49 4.30
N ASP A 342 28.43 -23.75 4.38
CA ASP A 342 27.81 -24.41 5.56
C ASP A 342 28.65 -24.41 6.88
N PHE A 343 29.86 -23.86 6.89
CA PHE A 343 30.74 -23.81 8.07
C PHE A 343 31.16 -22.39 8.47
N ASP A 344 30.87 -21.37 7.64
CA ASP A 344 31.23 -19.98 7.90
C ASP A 344 30.09 -19.19 8.58
N ASP A 345 28.90 -19.80 8.68
CA ASP A 345 27.69 -19.19 9.26
C ASP A 345 27.82 -18.96 10.78
N ILE A 346 28.41 -19.90 11.52
CA ILE A 346 28.61 -19.77 12.97
C ILE A 346 29.51 -18.57 13.30
N GLU A 347 30.65 -18.44 12.62
CA GLU A 347 31.58 -17.31 12.84
C GLU A 347 30.91 -15.97 12.46
N ALA A 348 30.13 -15.97 11.38
CA ALA A 348 29.37 -14.80 10.95
C ALA A 348 28.28 -14.39 11.95
N GLU A 349 27.58 -15.36 12.55
CA GLU A 349 26.59 -15.11 13.60
C GLU A 349 27.25 -14.54 14.87
N ASP A 350 28.39 -15.07 15.29
CA ASP A 350 29.13 -14.55 16.45
C ASP A 350 29.61 -13.11 16.21
N ARG A 351 30.09 -12.81 15.00
CA ARG A 351 30.40 -11.44 14.59
C ARG A 351 29.17 -10.54 14.59
N ALA A 352 28.04 -11.03 14.10
CA ALA A 352 26.80 -10.25 14.05
C ALA A 352 26.29 -9.92 15.44
N ARG A 353 26.37 -10.89 16.37
CA ARG A 353 26.09 -10.69 17.80
C ARG A 353 26.99 -9.63 18.40
N ALA A 354 28.31 -9.68 18.13
CA ALA A 354 29.26 -8.69 18.64
C ALA A 354 28.94 -7.26 18.15
N VAL A 355 28.59 -7.12 16.86
CA VAL A 355 28.14 -5.84 16.28
C VAL A 355 26.87 -5.34 16.98
N ALA A 356 25.86 -6.20 17.13
CA ALA A 356 24.60 -5.82 17.76
C ALA A 356 24.77 -5.45 19.25
N MET A 357 25.62 -6.16 19.99
CA MET A 357 25.94 -5.84 21.39
C MET A 357 26.64 -4.48 21.56
N ALA A 358 27.49 -4.10 20.59
CA ALA A 358 28.23 -2.85 20.60
C ALA A 358 27.49 -1.68 19.93
N PHE A 359 26.27 -1.89 19.43
CA PHE A 359 25.54 -0.88 18.67
C PHE A 359 25.13 0.31 19.54
N ASP A 360 25.29 1.53 19.05
CA ASP A 360 25.11 2.75 19.84
C ASP A 360 23.73 2.85 20.51
N ASP A 361 22.66 2.54 19.77
CA ASP A 361 21.28 2.58 20.29
C ASP A 361 20.86 1.21 20.85
N PRO A 362 20.73 1.06 22.19
CA PRO A 362 20.38 -0.21 22.79
C PRO A 362 18.93 -0.65 22.48
N HIS A 363 18.05 0.26 22.05
CA HIS A 363 16.68 -0.10 21.66
C HIS A 363 16.65 -0.82 20.33
N VAL A 364 17.45 -0.35 19.36
CA VAL A 364 17.59 -1.01 18.05
C VAL A 364 18.23 -2.38 18.21
N ALA A 365 19.29 -2.47 19.03
CA ALA A 365 19.93 -3.74 19.35
C ALA A 365 18.97 -4.72 20.06
N LEU A 366 18.20 -4.26 21.03
CA LEU A 366 17.22 -5.09 21.73
C LEU A 366 16.13 -5.59 20.77
N ALA A 367 15.55 -4.70 19.94
CA ALA A 367 14.57 -5.08 18.94
C ALA A 367 15.12 -6.13 17.97
N PHE A 368 16.37 -5.97 17.53
CA PHE A 368 17.05 -6.96 16.69
C PHE A 368 17.19 -8.32 17.37
N PHE A 369 17.65 -8.40 18.62
CA PHE A 369 17.82 -9.70 19.28
C PHE A 369 16.50 -10.44 19.53
N ILE A 370 15.41 -9.71 19.72
CA ILE A 370 14.07 -10.29 19.81
C ILE A 370 13.58 -10.81 18.45
N ASP A 371 13.84 -10.09 17.36
CA ASP A 371 13.49 -10.52 15.99
C ASP A 371 14.42 -11.64 15.45
N TRP A 372 15.67 -11.70 15.94
CA TRP A 372 16.68 -12.75 15.66
C TRP A 372 16.60 -13.97 16.61
N PRO A 373 15.49 -14.13 17.34
CA PRO A 373 15.38 -14.83 18.64
C PRO A 373 16.65 -15.20 19.45
N ASP A 374 17.67 -14.34 19.53
CA ASP A 374 18.82 -14.54 20.44
C ASP A 374 18.52 -13.94 21.82
N LEU A 375 17.69 -14.66 22.58
CA LEU A 375 17.25 -14.24 23.91
C LEU A 375 18.39 -14.14 24.93
N ALA A 376 19.47 -14.91 24.75
CA ALA A 376 20.63 -14.86 25.64
C ALA A 376 21.34 -13.52 25.52
N SER A 377 21.60 -13.08 24.27
CA SER A 377 22.21 -11.79 23.99
C SER A 377 21.28 -10.62 24.35
N ALA A 378 19.97 -10.74 24.10
CA ALA A 378 18.99 -9.76 24.57
C ALA A 378 19.04 -9.58 26.09
N ALA A 379 19.08 -10.68 26.86
CA ALA A 379 19.19 -10.62 28.31
C ALA A 379 20.50 -9.95 28.75
N GLN A 380 21.63 -10.33 28.14
CA GLN A 380 22.93 -9.73 28.43
C GLN A 380 22.96 -8.22 28.12
N LEU A 381 22.39 -7.80 26.99
CA LEU A 381 22.27 -6.39 26.61
C LEU A 381 21.49 -5.62 27.67
N VAL A 382 20.33 -6.15 28.08
CA VAL A 382 19.48 -5.53 29.10
C VAL A 382 20.21 -5.42 30.43
N THR A 383 20.86 -6.48 30.92
CA THR A 383 21.57 -6.43 32.21
C THR A 383 22.77 -5.49 32.19
N THR A 384 23.43 -5.33 31.04
CA THR A 384 24.64 -4.49 30.90
C THR A 384 24.30 -3.02 30.68
N ARG A 385 23.26 -2.72 29.90
CA ARG A 385 22.91 -1.37 29.42
C ARG A 385 21.53 -0.90 29.87
N ALA A 386 20.97 -1.48 30.94
CA ALA A 386 19.63 -1.15 31.47
C ALA A 386 19.38 0.36 31.63
N ALA A 387 20.39 1.11 32.07
CA ALA A 387 20.27 2.54 32.34
C ALA A 387 20.05 3.39 31.07
N GLU A 388 20.50 2.90 29.92
CA GLU A 388 20.39 3.57 28.62
C GLU A 388 19.04 3.33 27.94
N LEU A 389 18.29 2.31 28.39
CA LEU A 389 16.95 2.02 27.88
C LEU A 389 15.94 3.03 28.43
N ASP A 390 15.23 3.72 27.54
CA ASP A 390 14.17 4.67 27.85
C ASP A 390 12.81 3.95 27.92
N GLY A 391 12.19 4.03 29.09
CA GLY A 391 10.87 3.46 29.35
C GLY A 391 9.72 4.08 28.54
N ASP A 392 9.94 5.17 27.78
CA ASP A 392 8.94 5.67 26.83
C ASP A 392 8.77 4.76 25.62
N PHE A 393 9.80 3.98 25.25
CA PHE A 393 9.76 3.05 24.11
C PHE A 393 9.06 1.73 24.46
N TYR A 394 7.88 1.80 25.09
CA TYR A 394 7.12 0.63 25.53
C TYR A 394 6.80 -0.35 24.38
N HIS A 395 6.66 0.14 23.15
CA HIS A 395 6.44 -0.72 21.97
C HIS A 395 7.62 -1.65 21.65
N ILE A 396 8.82 -1.37 22.15
CA ILE A 396 10.00 -2.24 22.09
C ILE A 396 10.14 -3.03 23.38
N LEU A 397 10.01 -2.37 24.54
CA LEU A 397 10.33 -2.99 25.82
C LEU A 397 9.28 -4.02 26.28
N THR A 398 7.99 -3.79 26.02
CA THR A 398 6.93 -4.75 26.36
C THR A 398 7.12 -6.10 25.66
N PRO A 399 7.21 -6.19 24.32
CA PRO A 399 7.41 -7.49 23.67
C PRO A 399 8.74 -8.15 24.06
N ALA A 400 9.80 -7.36 24.30
CA ALA A 400 11.07 -7.89 24.79
C ALA A 400 10.96 -8.49 26.19
N ALA A 401 10.26 -7.83 27.12
CA ALA A 401 10.04 -8.34 28.47
C ALA A 401 9.23 -9.65 28.46
N GLU A 402 8.16 -9.70 27.65
CA GLU A 402 7.36 -10.93 27.48
C GLU A 402 8.18 -12.07 26.88
N ALA A 403 9.05 -11.81 25.91
CA ALA A 403 9.91 -12.85 25.33
C ALA A 403 10.97 -13.37 26.32
N LEU A 404 11.42 -12.53 27.26
CA LEU A 404 12.49 -12.85 28.21
C LEU A 404 11.99 -13.47 29.52
N ARG A 405 10.73 -13.24 29.92
CA ARG A 405 10.20 -13.55 31.26
C ARG A 405 10.44 -14.99 31.73
N ASP A 406 10.36 -15.97 30.83
CA ASP A 406 10.42 -17.38 31.20
C ASP A 406 11.85 -17.89 31.37
N ARG A 407 12.78 -17.46 30.51
CA ARG A 407 14.18 -17.95 30.50
C ARG A 407 15.16 -17.00 31.18
N TYR A 408 14.86 -15.71 31.18
CA TYR A 408 15.71 -14.64 31.67
C TYR A 408 14.91 -13.64 32.53
N PRO A 409 14.33 -14.09 33.66
CA PRO A 409 13.40 -13.29 34.47
C PRO A 409 14.00 -11.98 34.98
N LEU A 410 15.30 -11.95 35.31
CA LEU A 410 15.99 -10.71 35.72
C LEU A 410 15.95 -9.64 34.63
N ALA A 411 16.20 -10.01 33.37
CA ALA A 411 16.17 -9.07 32.26
C ALA A 411 14.75 -8.52 32.01
N ALA A 412 13.72 -9.38 32.06
CA ALA A 412 12.33 -8.95 31.95
C ALA A 412 11.96 -7.94 33.05
N VAL A 413 12.34 -8.22 34.31
CA VAL A 413 12.13 -7.30 35.43
C VAL A 413 12.80 -5.95 35.21
N LEU A 414 14.04 -5.91 34.71
CA LEU A 414 14.71 -4.64 34.42
C LEU A 414 13.95 -3.81 33.39
N LEU A 415 13.45 -4.43 32.32
CA LEU A 415 12.66 -3.74 31.30
C LEU A 415 11.36 -3.15 31.87
N TRP A 416 10.62 -3.93 32.65
CA TRP A 416 9.42 -3.45 33.34
C TRP A 416 9.73 -2.29 34.29
N ARG A 417 10.81 -2.38 35.07
CA ARG A 417 11.27 -1.30 35.95
C ARG A 417 11.57 -0.02 35.18
N ARG A 418 12.20 -0.08 34.00
CA ARG A 418 12.41 1.10 33.15
C ARG A 418 11.10 1.77 32.74
N MET A 419 10.09 0.98 32.37
CA MET A 419 8.77 1.51 32.00
C MET A 419 8.02 2.10 33.20
N ILE A 420 8.10 1.46 34.37
CA ILE A 420 7.54 1.96 35.63
C ILE A 420 8.19 3.30 36.02
N ASP A 421 9.52 3.33 36.06
CA ASP A 421 10.31 4.51 36.44
C ASP A 421 9.99 5.69 35.53
N PHE A 422 9.94 5.46 34.21
CA PHE A 422 9.53 6.49 33.25
C PHE A 422 8.14 7.04 33.54
N ALA A 423 7.15 6.16 33.71
CA ALA A 423 5.77 6.56 33.91
C ALA A 423 5.60 7.40 35.19
N LEU A 424 6.23 6.98 36.29
CA LEU A 424 6.14 7.67 37.57
C LEU A 424 6.94 8.98 37.61
N PHE A 425 8.16 8.98 37.06
CA PHE A 425 9.01 10.16 37.01
C PHE A 425 8.42 11.26 36.12
N ARG A 426 7.92 10.90 34.93
CA ARG A 426 7.24 11.85 34.02
C ARG A 426 5.80 12.16 34.42
N GLY A 427 5.26 11.49 35.44
CA GLY A 427 3.89 11.69 35.92
C GLY A 427 2.82 11.35 34.89
N ARG A 428 3.06 10.33 34.03
CA ARG A 428 2.14 9.87 33.00
C ARG A 428 0.98 9.08 33.60
N SER A 429 0.00 9.76 34.19
CA SER A 429 -1.13 9.13 34.89
C SER A 429 -1.92 8.13 34.06
N SER A 430 -2.02 8.33 32.73
CA SER A 430 -2.64 7.38 31.81
C SER A 430 -1.94 6.02 31.77
N ARG A 431 -0.65 5.95 32.09
CA ARG A 431 0.15 4.71 32.10
C ARG A 431 0.23 4.02 33.46
N TYR A 432 -0.36 4.59 34.52
CA TYR A 432 -0.25 4.02 35.87
C TYR A 432 -0.93 2.65 36.02
N GLY A 433 -1.86 2.29 35.14
CA GLY A 433 -2.47 0.95 35.12
C GLY A 433 -1.42 -0.08 34.73
N HIS A 434 -0.88 0.09 33.51
CA HIS A 434 0.22 -0.74 33.02
C HIS A 434 1.44 -0.76 33.94
N ALA A 435 1.80 0.37 34.56
CA ALA A 435 2.91 0.39 35.52
C ALA A 435 2.61 -0.44 36.79
N ALA A 436 1.35 -0.50 37.24
CA ALA A 436 0.95 -1.36 38.35
C ALA A 436 0.98 -2.84 37.93
N ASP A 437 0.48 -3.17 36.74
CA ASP A 437 0.54 -4.52 36.16
C ASP A 437 2.01 -5.00 36.06
N HIS A 438 2.89 -4.16 35.51
CA HIS A 438 4.33 -4.43 35.42
C HIS A 438 4.98 -4.62 36.79
N LEU A 439 4.53 -3.91 37.83
CA LEU A 439 5.05 -4.10 39.19
C LEU A 439 4.58 -5.44 39.76
N ASN A 440 3.34 -5.84 39.50
CA ASN A 440 2.81 -7.15 39.87
C ASN A 440 3.57 -8.28 39.15
N ASP A 441 3.85 -8.13 37.86
CA ASP A 441 4.68 -9.06 37.09
C ASP A 441 6.10 -9.16 37.68
N CYS A 442 6.68 -8.02 38.11
CA CYS A 442 7.97 -8.03 38.81
C CYS A 442 7.91 -8.82 40.12
N THR A 443 6.82 -8.70 40.89
CA THR A 443 6.62 -9.46 42.13
C THR A 443 6.47 -10.95 41.83
N ALA A 444 5.71 -11.31 40.80
CA ALA A 444 5.49 -12.71 40.42
C ALA A 444 6.78 -13.42 40.00
N LEU A 445 7.70 -12.72 39.29
CA LEU A 445 8.97 -13.29 38.86
C LEU A 445 10.08 -13.27 39.91
N ASP A 446 9.94 -12.52 41.01
CA ASP A 446 11.01 -12.36 42.03
C ASP A 446 11.49 -13.71 42.58
N ALA A 447 10.56 -14.63 42.86
CA ALA A 447 10.88 -15.97 43.35
C ALA A 447 11.70 -16.82 42.36
N GLY A 448 11.66 -16.49 41.06
CA GLY A 448 12.41 -17.15 40.00
C GLY A 448 13.80 -16.55 39.74
N ILE A 449 14.18 -15.46 40.42
CA ILE A 449 15.45 -14.78 40.23
C ILE A 449 16.43 -15.22 41.32
N ALA A 450 17.40 -16.07 40.95
CA ALA A 450 18.37 -16.61 41.90
C ALA A 450 19.38 -15.55 42.39
N GLU A 451 19.79 -14.62 41.53
CA GLU A 451 20.82 -13.63 41.85
C GLU A 451 20.57 -12.32 41.12
N TYR A 452 20.51 -11.21 41.88
CA TYR A 452 20.38 -9.85 41.34
C TYR A 452 21.75 -9.20 41.06
N GLY A 453 22.85 -9.80 41.53
CA GLY A 453 24.20 -9.23 41.41
C GLY A 453 24.30 -7.85 42.07
N THR A 454 24.74 -6.84 41.31
CA THR A 454 24.84 -5.44 41.77
C THR A 454 23.53 -4.65 41.68
N LEU A 455 22.48 -5.25 41.11
CA LEU A 455 21.19 -4.60 40.90
C LEU A 455 20.32 -4.72 42.16
N PRO A 456 19.39 -3.76 42.40
CA PRO A 456 18.52 -3.83 43.57
C PRO A 456 17.57 -5.03 43.48
N THR A 457 17.40 -5.75 44.59
CA THR A 457 16.37 -6.79 44.75
C THR A 457 14.97 -6.20 44.58
N HIS A 458 13.95 -7.04 44.38
CA HIS A 458 12.57 -6.54 44.29
C HIS A 458 12.16 -5.74 45.53
N GLN A 459 12.49 -6.22 46.73
CA GLN A 459 12.18 -5.51 47.97
C GLN A 459 12.83 -4.13 48.01
N THR A 460 14.14 -4.03 47.73
CA THR A 460 14.85 -2.74 47.74
C THR A 460 14.30 -1.77 46.69
N TYR A 461 13.97 -2.28 45.50
CA TYR A 461 13.33 -1.47 44.46
C TYR A 461 11.96 -0.94 44.89
N LEU A 462 11.11 -1.79 45.47
CA LEU A 462 9.79 -1.42 45.95
C LEU A 462 9.85 -0.36 47.07
N GLU A 463 10.78 -0.50 48.02
CA GLU A 463 11.02 0.48 49.08
C GLU A 463 11.50 1.83 48.52
N GLY A 464 12.39 1.81 47.52
CA GLY A 464 12.82 3.00 46.78
C GLY A 464 11.68 3.69 46.03
N LEU A 465 10.80 2.90 45.41
CA LEU A 465 9.63 3.40 44.69
C LEU A 465 8.61 4.05 45.63
N ARG A 466 8.35 3.41 46.78
CA ARG A 466 7.48 3.94 47.85
C ARG A 466 8.00 5.25 48.43
N SER A 467 9.29 5.34 48.74
CA SER A 467 9.89 6.55 49.30
C SER A 467 9.87 7.72 48.31
N THR A 468 10.20 7.47 47.04
CA THR A 468 10.31 8.52 46.00
C THR A 468 8.94 8.98 45.49
N HIS A 469 7.98 8.06 45.36
CA HIS A 469 6.68 8.33 44.74
C HIS A 469 5.48 8.17 45.69
N ALA A 470 5.68 8.34 47.00
CA ALA A 470 4.63 8.22 48.03
C ALA A 470 3.34 9.01 47.72
N ARG A 471 3.45 10.17 47.08
CA ARG A 471 2.33 11.07 46.77
C ARG A 471 1.53 10.69 45.51
N LYS A 472 1.95 9.68 44.75
CA LYS A 472 1.25 9.21 43.54
C LYS A 472 0.12 8.24 43.94
N SER A 473 -0.87 8.71 44.70
CA SER A 473 -1.95 7.88 45.25
C SER A 473 -2.66 7.04 44.20
N SER A 474 -2.98 7.63 43.04
CA SER A 474 -3.66 6.92 41.94
C SER A 474 -2.87 5.76 41.32
N PHE A 475 -1.55 5.71 41.51
CA PHE A 475 -0.74 4.55 41.16
C PHE A 475 -0.82 3.50 42.27
N TRP A 476 -0.61 3.90 43.52
CA TRP A 476 -0.63 2.99 44.68
C TRP A 476 -2.00 2.34 44.90
N ASP A 477 -3.09 3.05 44.63
CA ASP A 477 -4.45 2.52 44.67
C ASP A 477 -4.64 1.36 43.67
N ARG A 478 -3.92 1.40 42.53
CA ARG A 478 -3.95 0.32 41.51
C ARG A 478 -3.06 -0.86 41.87
N VAL A 479 -1.94 -0.62 42.56
CA VAL A 479 -1.04 -1.69 43.06
C VAL A 479 -1.68 -2.47 44.21
N GLY A 480 -2.53 -1.83 45.02
CA GLY A 480 -3.19 -2.43 46.19
C GLY A 480 -4.67 -2.80 46.01
N GLY A 481 -5.24 -2.58 44.82
CA GLY A 481 -6.63 -2.92 44.53
C GLY A 481 -6.82 -4.41 44.22
N PRO A 482 -7.96 -5.04 44.57
CA PRO A 482 -8.29 -6.37 44.08
C PRO A 482 -8.56 -6.32 42.56
N ASP A 483 -8.07 -7.32 41.83
CA ASP A 483 -8.33 -7.56 40.40
C ASP A 483 -9.82 -7.51 40.02
#